data_AF-A0A271KKP5-F1
#
_entry.id   AF-A0A271KKP5-F1
#
_cell.length_a   1.000
_cell.length_b   1.000
_cell.length_c   1.000
_cell.angle_alpha   90.00
_cell.angle_beta   90.00
_cell.angle_gamma   90.00
#
_symmetry.space_group_name_H-M   'P 1'
#
loop_
_entity.id
_entity.type
_entity.pdbx_description
1 polymer ?
#
loop_
_entity_poly.entity_id
_entity_poly.type
_entity_poly.pdbx_seq_one_letter_code
_entity_poly.pdbx_strand_id
1 'polypeptide(L)' 'MGVEQAPTARGKQAAKGLNQAAAKDERKTEAETGRPLKKGAVRFDERSKSSDGKSAGTKQKI' A
#
# COMPACT_ATOMS: atom_id res chain seq x y z
N MET A 1 -11.74 4.90 -2.87
CA MET A 1 -11.71 5.50 -4.22
C MET A 1 -10.40 6.25 -4.37
N GLY A 2 -9.65 6.00 -5.44
CA GLY A 2 -8.47 6.81 -5.78
C GLY A 2 -8.87 8.13 -6.44
N VAL A 3 -7.88 8.94 -6.79
CA VAL A 3 -8.09 10.25 -7.42
C VAL A 3 -8.93 10.15 -8.69
N GLU A 4 -8.68 9.13 -9.53
CA GLU A 4 -9.41 8.92 -10.78
C GLU A 4 -10.85 8.47 -10.57
N GLN A 5 -11.13 7.75 -9.47
CA GLN A 5 -12.45 7.19 -9.19
C GLN A 5 -13.34 8.16 -8.39
N ALA A 6 -12.81 9.29 -7.94
CA ALA A 6 -13.60 10.25 -7.18
C ALA A 6 -14.57 11.02 -8.10
N PRO A 7 -15.89 10.98 -7.82
CA PRO A 7 -16.92 11.51 -8.73
C PRO A 7 -17.00 13.04 -8.74
N THR A 8 -16.40 13.72 -7.77
CA THR A 8 -16.45 15.19 -7.64
C THR A 8 -15.06 15.80 -7.60
N ALA A 9 -14.92 17.05 -8.05
CA ALA A 9 -13.65 17.78 -8.00
C ALA A 9 -13.08 17.89 -6.58
N ARG A 10 -13.94 18.14 -5.58
CA ARG A 10 -13.56 18.12 -4.15
C ARG A 10 -13.05 16.73 -3.72
N GLY A 11 -13.72 15.66 -4.17
CA GLY A 11 -13.27 14.29 -3.93
C GLY A 11 -11.90 14.00 -4.53
N LYS A 12 -11.63 14.48 -5.76
CA LYS A 12 -10.32 14.34 -6.43
C LYS A 12 -9.23 15.07 -5.65
N GLN A 13 -9.50 16.29 -5.19
CA GLN A 13 -8.57 17.08 -4.38
C GLN A 13 -8.27 16.42 -3.03
N ALA A 14 -9.30 15.93 -2.33
CA ALA A 14 -9.14 15.20 -1.08
C ALA A 14 -8.30 13.92 -1.28
N ALA A 15 -8.61 13.13 -2.31
CA ALA A 15 -7.83 11.94 -2.65
C ALA A 15 -6.38 12.26 -3.01
N LYS A 16 -6.12 13.40 -3.69
CA LYS A 16 -4.76 13.85 -4.00
C LYS A 16 -3.99 14.22 -2.72
N GLY A 17 -4.63 14.95 -1.80
CA GLY A 17 -4.05 15.30 -0.50
C GLY A 17 -3.70 14.06 0.32
N LEU A 18 -4.60 13.08 0.38
CA LEU A 18 -4.35 11.80 1.07
C LEU A 18 -3.18 11.04 0.46
N ASN A 19 -3.07 10.95 -0.87
CA ASN A 19 -1.95 10.30 -1.53
C ASN A 19 -0.61 10.99 -1.21
N GLN A 20 -0.59 12.32 -1.18
CA GLN A 20 0.62 13.09 -0.86
C GLN A 20 1.04 12.90 0.60
N ALA A 21 0.09 12.89 1.54
CA ALA A 21 0.36 12.63 2.95
C ALA A 21 0.93 11.21 3.16
N ALA A 22 0.28 10.20 2.58
CA ALA A 22 0.74 8.82 2.65
C ALA A 22 2.15 8.65 2.08
N ALA A 23 2.46 9.29 0.95
CA ALA A 23 3.81 9.24 0.36
C ALA A 23 4.88 9.90 1.24
N LYS A 24 4.54 10.95 2.00
CA LYS A 24 5.47 11.59 2.95
C LYS A 24 5.75 10.68 4.14
N ASP A 25 4.70 10.11 4.73
CA ASP A 25 4.84 9.21 5.87
C ASP A 25 5.61 7.95 5.49
N GLU A 26 5.34 7.40 4.31
CA GLU A 26 6.06 6.23 3.79
C GLU A 26 7.56 6.51 3.64
N ARG A 27 7.95 7.64 3.06
CA ARG A 27 9.37 8.04 2.96
C ARG A 27 10.02 8.19 4.34
N LYS A 28 9.30 8.75 5.31
CA LYS A 28 9.78 8.88 6.69
C LYS A 28 10.03 7.49 7.29
N THR A 29 9.07 6.57 7.16
CA THR A 29 9.22 5.20 7.65
C THR A 29 10.35 4.44 6.94
N GLU A 30 10.51 4.61 5.62
CA GLU A 30 11.61 4.01 4.86
C GLU A 30 12.98 4.52 5.36
N ALA A 31 13.09 5.82 5.65
CA ALA A 31 14.29 6.40 6.23
C ALA A 31 14.58 5.88 7.65
N GLU A 32 13.55 5.80 8.52
CA GLU A 32 13.69 5.31 9.89
C GLU A 32 14.03 3.81 9.95
N THR A 33 13.47 3.01 9.05
CA THR A 33 13.69 1.55 9.00
C THR A 33 14.94 1.15 8.20
N GLY A 34 15.61 2.12 7.55
CA GLY A 34 16.81 1.91 6.75
C GLY A 34 16.61 1.05 5.51
N ARG A 35 15.36 0.85 5.06
CA ARG A 35 15.05 0.04 3.86
C ARG A 35 13.79 0.53 3.15
N PRO A 36 13.72 0.38 1.81
CA PRO A 36 12.48 0.60 1.08
C PRO A 36 11.38 -0.36 1.55
N LEU A 37 10.15 0.13 1.65
CA LEU A 37 9.01 -0.72 2.00
C LEU A 37 8.56 -1.48 0.75
N LYS A 38 8.29 -2.78 0.92
CA LYS A 38 7.61 -3.58 -0.11
C LYS A 38 6.21 -3.02 -0.34
N LYS A 39 5.77 -2.97 -1.60
CA LYS A 39 4.48 -2.39 -2.03
C LYS A 39 3.72 -3.37 -2.92
N GLY A 40 2.42 -3.13 -3.11
CA GLY A 40 1.57 -3.92 -4.01
C GLY A 40 1.60 -5.42 -3.71
N ALA A 41 1.71 -6.23 -4.76
CA ALA A 41 1.72 -7.69 -4.68
C ALA A 41 2.83 -8.23 -3.77
N VAL A 42 4.00 -7.59 -3.74
CA VAL A 42 5.13 -8.05 -2.91
C VAL A 42 4.82 -7.88 -1.43
N ARG A 43 4.21 -6.76 -1.02
CA ARG A 43 3.76 -6.55 0.38
C ARG A 43 2.65 -7.51 0.76
N PHE A 44 1.74 -7.77 -0.18
CA PHE A 44 0.63 -8.70 0.02
C PHE A 44 1.13 -10.14 0.25
N ASP A 45 2.12 -10.58 -0.52
CA ASP A 45 2.74 -11.89 -0.33
C ASP A 45 3.53 -11.98 0.98
N GLU A 46 4.28 -10.95 1.34
CA GLU A 46 4.96 -10.87 2.64
C GLU A 46 3.98 -10.97 3.82
N ARG A 47 2.88 -10.22 3.78
CA ARG A 47 1.82 -10.31 4.80
C ARG A 47 1.16 -11.67 4.81
N SER A 48 1.03 -12.33 3.67
CA SER A 48 0.49 -13.68 3.62
C SER A 48 1.42 -14.66 4.33
N LYS A 49 2.73 -14.55 4.07
CA LYS A 49 3.76 -15.39 4.68
C LYS A 49 3.96 -15.14 6.18
N SER A 50 3.57 -13.98 6.71
CA SER A 50 3.82 -13.65 8.12
C SER A 50 3.08 -14.54 9.12
N SER A 51 2.01 -15.21 8.70
CA SER A 51 1.20 -16.05 9.60
C SER A 51 1.66 -17.51 9.67
N ASP A 52 2.11 -18.09 8.56
CA ASP A 52 2.37 -19.53 8.43
C ASP A 52 3.46 -19.84 7.38
N GLY A 53 4.18 -18.83 6.92
CA GLY A 53 5.22 -18.95 5.90
C GLY A 53 4.73 -19.13 4.46
N LYS A 54 3.41 -19.26 4.21
CA LYS A 54 2.87 -19.58 2.88
C LYS A 54 2.51 -18.32 2.10
N SER A 55 2.76 -18.36 0.78
CA SER A 55 2.38 -17.29 -0.15
C SER A 55 0.86 -17.16 -0.26
N ALA A 56 0.38 -16.01 -0.72
CA ALA A 56 -1.04 -15.80 -0.94
C ALA A 56 -1.63 -16.82 -1.93
N GLY A 57 -0.91 -17.10 -3.02
CA GLY A 57 -1.34 -18.06 -4.04
C GLY A 57 -1.48 -19.48 -3.48
N THR A 58 -0.54 -19.92 -2.64
CA THR A 58 -0.62 -21.24 -1.99
C THR A 58 -1.83 -21.36 -1.06
N LYS A 59 -2.24 -20.26 -0.39
CA LYS A 59 -3.39 -20.26 0.52
C LYS A 59 -4.73 -20.27 -0.20
N GLN A 60 -4.81 -19.61 -1.35
CA GLN A 60 -6.08 -19.42 -2.06
C GLN A 60 -6.55 -20.69 -2.79
N LYS A 61 -5.77 -21.79 -2.79
CA LYS A 61 -6.10 -23.07 -3.47
C LYS A 61 -6.67 -22.83 -4.87
N ILE A 62 -6.02 -21.95 -5.64
CA ILE A 62 -6.30 -21.74 -7.06
C ILE A 62 -5.64 -22.87 -7.84
#